data_AF-D7L9R4-F1
#
_entry.id   AF-D7L9R4-F1
#
_cell.length_a   1.000
_cell.length_b   1.000
_cell.length_c   1.000
_cell.angle_alpha   90.00
_cell.angle_beta   90.00
_cell.angle_gamma   90.00
#
_symmetry.space_group_name_H-M   'P 1'
#
loop_
_entity.id
_entity.type
_entity.pdbx_description
1 polymer ?
#
loop_
_entity_poly.entity_id
_entity_poly.type
_entity_poly.pdbx_seq_one_letter_code
_entity_poly.pdbx_strand_id
1 'polypeptide(L)'
;MDKAEMVDEMMMFKKMSVLPTEKDFLDAIVSVSLQELKRSSLKSKACPKFDPIHMAYRETVRFVGTTFSAMVSKVFKEFRPLDETHPVFGRLISQRFDISHLSLAVAQLVNAKRLFYSISMRFVQLLNKDDCDSLDKCKRLNVAALGCLLTVAMRILPCLAYLEKVRQYMAQATEKDLEDENAATLTNKKHVALLSKEACTGLHTPRFDIQNVAGFVLPEAVARVEELGLEYVFKLQDNQLDSAKLSQTHKEHLVHYSRL
;
A
#
# COMPACT_ATOMS: atom_id res chain seq x y z
N MET A 1 -35.64 5.48 18.54
CA MET A 1 -34.18 5.40 18.61
C MET A 1 -33.73 6.55 19.48
N ASP A 2 -33.01 6.26 20.57
CA ASP A 2 -32.63 7.28 21.55
C ASP A 2 -31.53 8.19 20.99
N LYS A 3 -31.59 9.49 21.31
CA LYS A 3 -30.55 10.48 20.96
C LYS A 3 -29.13 9.99 21.32
N ALA A 4 -29.01 9.14 22.34
CA ALA A 4 -27.74 8.56 22.79
C ALA A 4 -27.06 7.64 21.76
N GLU A 5 -27.79 6.78 21.04
CA GLU A 5 -27.19 5.92 20.00
C GLU A 5 -26.68 6.75 18.81
N MET A 6 -27.42 7.80 18.45
CA MET A 6 -27.02 8.74 17.39
C MET A 6 -25.73 9.51 17.73
N VAL A 7 -25.60 9.95 18.97
CA VAL A 7 -24.39 10.65 19.44
C VAL A 7 -23.19 9.71 19.51
N ASP A 8 -23.40 8.44 19.88
CA ASP A 8 -22.31 7.45 19.96
C ASP A 8 -21.78 7.07 18.55
N GLU A 9 -22.64 6.97 17.54
CA GLU A 9 -22.21 6.79 16.15
C GLU A 9 -21.42 8.00 15.62
N MET A 10 -21.83 9.23 15.98
CA MET A 10 -21.11 10.44 15.57
C MET A 10 -19.74 10.55 16.26
N MET A 11 -19.61 10.00 17.47
CA MET A 11 -18.33 9.85 18.18
C MET A 11 -17.39 8.84 17.51
N MET A 12 -17.87 7.93 16.65
CA MET A 12 -17.03 6.99 15.90
C MET A 12 -16.14 7.72 14.90
N PHE A 13 -16.64 8.73 14.17
CA PHE A 13 -15.86 9.47 13.17
C PHE A 13 -14.73 10.29 13.77
N LYS A 14 -14.91 10.76 15.02
CA LYS A 14 -13.86 11.43 15.78
C LYS A 14 -12.72 10.48 16.19
N LYS A 15 -13.01 9.18 16.31
CA LYS A 15 -12.04 8.14 16.67
C LYS A 15 -11.36 7.49 15.45
N MET A 16 -11.84 7.75 14.23
CA MET A 16 -11.26 7.21 13.00
C MET A 16 -9.84 7.73 12.77
N SER A 17 -8.99 6.87 12.23
CA SER A 17 -7.60 7.23 11.96
C SER A 17 -7.47 8.07 10.69
N VAL A 18 -6.42 8.89 10.61
CA VAL A 18 -6.08 9.63 9.39
C VAL A 18 -5.82 8.61 8.26
N LEU A 19 -6.41 8.86 7.09
CA LEU A 19 -6.29 7.96 5.96
C LEU A 19 -4.87 7.99 5.37
N PRO A 20 -4.37 6.87 4.82
CA PRO A 20 -3.07 6.80 4.18
C PRO A 20 -2.91 7.77 3.00
N THR A 21 -1.75 8.38 2.92
CA THR A 21 -1.28 9.25 1.82
C THR A 21 -0.23 8.52 0.97
N GLU A 22 0.17 9.11 -0.16
CA GLU A 22 1.25 8.58 -1.00
C GLU A 22 2.53 8.34 -0.21
N LYS A 23 2.88 9.30 0.65
CA LYS A 23 4.07 9.22 1.50
C LYS A 23 4.03 8.01 2.43
N ASP A 24 2.87 7.72 3.02
CA ASP A 24 2.74 6.57 3.93
C ASP A 24 2.98 5.24 3.20
N PHE A 25 2.59 5.14 1.93
CA PHE A 25 2.88 3.98 1.10
C PHE A 25 4.38 3.88 0.76
N LEU A 26 5.03 4.99 0.43
CA LEU A 26 6.49 5.02 0.19
C LEU A 26 7.28 4.67 1.46
N ASP A 27 6.92 5.26 2.59
CA ASP A 27 7.54 5.01 3.90
C ASP A 27 7.36 3.54 4.32
N ALA A 28 6.21 2.93 3.99
CA ALA A 28 5.99 1.50 4.22
C ALA A 28 6.90 0.61 3.35
N ILE A 29 7.12 0.95 2.07
CA ILE A 29 8.08 0.24 1.21
C ILE A 29 9.49 0.32 1.81
N VAL A 30 9.89 1.53 2.18
CA VAL A 30 11.18 1.87 2.80
C VAL A 30 11.40 1.05 4.07
N SER A 31 10.43 1.06 4.99
CA SER A 31 10.49 0.38 6.28
C SER A 31 10.62 -1.14 6.14
N VAL A 32 9.74 -1.75 5.33
CA VAL A 32 9.76 -3.21 5.08
C VAL A 32 11.07 -3.64 4.43
N SER A 33 11.54 -2.89 3.43
CA SER A 33 12.77 -3.22 2.71
C SER A 33 14.00 -3.18 3.63
N LEU A 34 14.10 -2.19 4.53
CA LEU A 34 15.18 -2.14 5.54
C LEU A 34 15.09 -3.31 6.54
N GLN A 35 13.88 -3.67 6.96
CA GLN A 35 13.65 -4.76 7.91
C GLN A 35 14.08 -6.11 7.33
N GLU A 36 13.67 -6.41 6.10
CA GLU A 36 14.00 -7.70 5.46
C GLU A 36 15.49 -7.81 5.14
N LEU A 37 16.14 -6.70 4.77
CA LEU A 37 17.59 -6.66 4.59
C LEU A 37 18.35 -7.00 5.88
N LYS A 38 17.93 -6.43 7.02
CA LYS A 38 18.50 -6.76 8.33
C LYS A 38 18.27 -8.22 8.69
N ARG A 39 17.13 -8.80 8.30
CA ARG A 39 16.79 -10.20 8.59
C ARG A 39 17.59 -11.18 7.72
N SER A 40 17.92 -10.82 6.49
CA SER A 40 18.70 -11.67 5.58
C SER A 40 20.19 -11.72 5.91
N SER A 41 20.78 -10.60 6.37
CA SER A 41 22.20 -10.58 6.78
C SER A 41 22.47 -11.50 7.97
N LEU A 42 21.49 -11.72 8.85
CA LEU A 42 21.57 -12.63 9.99
C LEU A 42 21.50 -14.12 9.61
N LYS A 43 21.01 -14.47 8.42
CA LYS A 43 20.66 -15.85 8.04
C LYS A 43 21.64 -16.54 7.09
N SER A 44 22.77 -15.91 6.73
CA SER A 44 23.67 -16.40 5.67
C SER A 44 24.33 -17.77 5.92
N LYS A 45 24.13 -18.37 7.09
CA LYS A 45 24.79 -19.63 7.50
C LYS A 45 23.96 -20.91 7.34
N ALA A 46 22.68 -20.85 6.93
CA ALA A 46 21.76 -21.99 7.16
C ALA A 46 21.13 -22.68 5.93
N CYS A 47 21.13 -22.10 4.72
CA CYS A 47 20.45 -22.71 3.56
C CYS A 47 21.28 -22.60 2.26
N PRO A 48 21.83 -23.71 1.72
CA PRO A 48 22.61 -23.70 0.49
C PRO A 48 21.80 -23.52 -0.80
N LYS A 49 20.47 -23.74 -0.75
CA LYS A 49 19.61 -23.86 -1.95
C LYS A 49 18.97 -22.54 -2.43
N PHE A 50 18.99 -21.48 -1.61
CA PHE A 50 18.45 -20.17 -1.97
C PHE A 50 19.36 -19.10 -1.38
N ASP A 51 19.93 -18.25 -2.23
CA ASP A 51 20.74 -17.12 -1.78
C ASP A 51 19.91 -16.28 -0.77
N PRO A 52 20.40 -16.02 0.45
CA PRO A 52 19.76 -15.14 1.43
C PRO A 52 19.23 -13.83 0.84
N ILE A 53 19.89 -13.33 -0.21
CA ILE A 53 19.52 -12.12 -0.93
C ILE A 53 18.25 -12.31 -1.78
N HIS A 54 18.12 -13.44 -2.48
CA HIS A 54 16.91 -13.76 -3.25
C HIS A 54 15.70 -13.89 -2.32
N MET A 55 15.91 -14.50 -1.14
CA MET A 55 14.88 -14.56 -0.10
C MET A 55 14.50 -13.16 0.39
N ALA A 56 15.45 -12.26 0.61
CA ALA A 56 15.16 -10.89 1.05
C ALA A 56 14.23 -10.15 0.07
N TYR A 57 14.52 -10.20 -1.23
CA TYR A 57 13.69 -9.56 -2.25
C TYR A 57 12.29 -10.17 -2.33
N ARG A 58 12.19 -11.50 -2.23
CA ARG A 58 10.92 -12.23 -2.21
C ARG A 58 10.06 -11.84 -1.00
N GLU A 59 10.65 -11.85 0.19
CA GLU A 59 9.97 -11.47 1.43
C GLU A 59 9.55 -10.00 1.37
N THR A 60 10.39 -9.11 0.85
CA THR A 60 10.06 -7.69 0.67
C THR A 60 8.78 -7.50 -0.16
N VAL A 61 8.67 -8.12 -1.34
CA VAL A 61 7.47 -8.01 -2.18
C VAL A 61 6.21 -8.55 -1.48
N ARG A 62 6.35 -9.64 -0.71
CA ARG A 62 5.23 -10.22 0.04
C ARG A 62 4.79 -9.30 1.17
N PHE A 63 5.73 -8.81 1.96
CA PHE A 63 5.43 -8.00 3.14
C PHE A 63 4.91 -6.62 2.74
N VAL A 64 5.47 -5.96 1.72
CA VAL A 64 4.92 -4.69 1.21
C VAL A 64 3.47 -4.86 0.77
N GLY A 65 3.17 -5.88 -0.05
CA GLY A 65 1.78 -6.12 -0.49
C GLY A 65 0.83 -6.44 0.66
N THR A 66 1.32 -7.14 1.70
CA THR A 66 0.55 -7.42 2.92
C THR A 66 0.29 -6.14 3.73
N THR A 67 1.31 -5.29 3.88
CA THR A 67 1.20 -4.00 4.57
C THR A 67 0.21 -3.08 3.85
N PHE A 68 0.31 -2.93 2.52
CA PHE A 68 -0.63 -2.12 1.73
C PHE A 68 -2.06 -2.64 1.85
N SER A 69 -2.24 -3.96 1.76
CA SER A 69 -3.53 -4.62 1.98
C SER A 69 -4.09 -4.36 3.39
N ALA A 70 -3.24 -4.35 4.42
CA ALA A 70 -3.64 -4.05 5.80
C ALA A 70 -4.03 -2.59 5.99
N MET A 71 -3.26 -1.64 5.43
CA MET A 71 -3.57 -0.21 5.46
C MET A 71 -4.94 0.08 4.84
N VAL A 72 -5.19 -0.44 3.63
CA VAL A 72 -6.48 -0.27 2.95
C VAL A 72 -7.61 -1.02 3.68
N SER A 73 -7.33 -2.21 4.24
CA SER A 73 -8.32 -2.96 5.01
C SER A 73 -8.74 -2.23 6.29
N LYS A 74 -7.83 -1.49 6.92
CA LYS A 74 -8.12 -0.67 8.10
C LYS A 74 -9.13 0.41 7.74
N VAL A 75 -8.85 1.19 6.69
CA VAL A 75 -9.77 2.21 6.17
C VAL A 75 -11.11 1.57 5.83
N PHE A 76 -11.13 0.50 5.05
CA PHE A 76 -12.37 -0.18 4.68
C PHE A 76 -13.21 -0.62 5.90
N LYS A 77 -12.60 -1.11 6.98
CA LYS A 77 -13.32 -1.50 8.20
C LYS A 77 -13.90 -0.30 8.95
N GLU A 78 -13.19 0.83 8.97
CA GLU A 78 -13.68 2.06 9.61
C GLU A 78 -14.87 2.66 8.84
N PHE A 79 -14.95 2.47 7.51
CA PHE A 79 -16.07 2.92 6.66
C PHE A 79 -17.13 1.85 6.38
N ARG A 80 -16.91 0.56 6.74
CA ARG A 80 -17.90 -0.51 6.53
C ARG A 80 -19.23 -0.29 7.26
N PRO A 81 -19.29 0.28 8.48
CA PRO A 81 -20.57 0.52 9.14
C PRO A 81 -21.53 1.33 8.26
N LEU A 82 -21.03 2.17 7.36
CA LEU A 82 -21.78 3.17 6.59
C LEU A 82 -22.78 2.60 5.56
N ASP A 83 -22.64 1.35 5.14
CA ASP A 83 -23.54 0.71 4.17
C ASP A 83 -24.76 0.05 4.86
N GLU A 84 -24.66 -0.19 6.18
CA GLU A 84 -25.70 -0.80 7.02
C GLU A 84 -26.26 0.16 8.08
N THR A 85 -25.66 1.33 8.28
CA THR A 85 -26.00 2.27 9.37
C THR A 85 -26.96 3.36 8.91
N HIS A 86 -28.18 3.22 9.42
CA HIS A 86 -29.10 4.25 9.85
C HIS A 86 -29.54 5.36 8.83
N PRO A 87 -30.86 5.50 8.58
CA PRO A 87 -31.42 6.50 7.66
C PRO A 87 -30.98 7.95 7.87
N VAL A 88 -30.53 8.34 9.08
CA VAL A 88 -30.02 9.70 9.34
C VAL A 88 -28.64 9.93 8.74
N PHE A 89 -27.74 8.94 8.83
CA PHE A 89 -26.39 9.06 8.29
C PHE A 89 -26.42 9.27 6.77
N GLY A 90 -27.23 8.45 6.08
CA GLY A 90 -27.48 8.60 4.65
C GLY A 90 -28.03 9.98 4.29
N ARG A 91 -28.93 10.56 5.11
CA ARG A 91 -29.45 11.93 4.91
C ARG A 91 -28.37 13.00 5.07
N LEU A 92 -27.55 12.94 6.12
CA LEU A 92 -26.48 13.91 6.37
C LEU A 92 -25.42 13.89 5.26
N ILE A 93 -24.99 12.70 4.84
CA ILE A 93 -24.05 12.58 3.71
C ILE A 93 -24.69 13.09 2.42
N SER A 94 -25.94 12.73 2.13
CA SER A 94 -26.63 13.14 0.89
C SER A 94 -26.76 14.65 0.74
N GLN A 95 -26.76 15.41 1.83
CA GLN A 95 -26.80 16.88 1.78
C GLN A 95 -25.53 17.49 1.16
N ARG A 96 -24.37 16.85 1.30
CA ARG A 96 -23.07 17.40 0.88
C ARG A 96 -22.32 16.55 -0.14
N PHE A 97 -22.58 15.25 -0.17
CA PHE A 97 -21.85 14.25 -0.93
C PHE A 97 -22.79 13.32 -1.69
N ASP A 98 -22.31 12.77 -2.80
CA ASP A 98 -23.04 11.76 -3.56
C ASP A 98 -22.75 10.37 -2.99
N ILE A 99 -23.79 9.67 -2.53
CA ILE A 99 -23.70 8.30 -2.00
C ILE A 99 -23.08 7.35 -3.04
N SER A 100 -23.37 7.55 -4.32
CA SER A 100 -22.84 6.72 -5.41
C SER A 100 -21.32 6.81 -5.50
N HIS A 101 -20.76 8.01 -5.31
CA HIS A 101 -19.30 8.19 -5.29
C HIS A 101 -18.66 7.63 -4.03
N LEU A 102 -19.35 7.68 -2.89
CA LEU A 102 -18.90 7.06 -1.65
C LEU A 102 -18.83 5.52 -1.79
N SER A 103 -19.92 4.92 -2.26
CA SER A 103 -19.98 3.47 -2.53
C SER A 103 -18.90 3.05 -3.54
N LEU A 104 -18.73 3.82 -4.62
CA LEU A 104 -17.68 3.57 -5.61
C LEU A 104 -16.28 3.64 -5.00
N ALA A 105 -15.96 4.68 -4.22
CA ALA A 105 -14.66 4.83 -3.57
C ALA A 105 -14.35 3.64 -2.64
N VAL A 106 -15.32 3.21 -1.84
CA VAL A 106 -15.20 2.04 -0.96
C VAL A 106 -15.01 0.75 -1.78
N ALA A 107 -15.74 0.57 -2.88
CA ALA A 107 -15.58 -0.57 -3.77
C ALA A 107 -14.17 -0.62 -4.40
N GLN A 108 -13.60 0.54 -4.77
CA GLN A 108 -12.23 0.61 -5.30
C GLN A 108 -11.18 0.17 -4.28
N LEU A 109 -11.37 0.45 -2.98
CA LEU A 109 -10.48 -0.06 -1.93
C LEU A 109 -10.47 -1.60 -1.87
N VAL A 110 -11.65 -2.22 -2.01
CA VAL A 110 -11.77 -3.69 -2.05
C VAL A 110 -11.07 -4.28 -3.28
N ASN A 111 -11.20 -3.62 -4.44
CA ASN A 111 -10.51 -4.03 -5.66
C ASN A 111 -8.99 -3.87 -5.54
N ALA A 112 -8.51 -2.76 -4.97
CA ALA A 112 -7.08 -2.53 -4.74
C ALA A 112 -6.47 -3.60 -3.84
N LYS A 113 -7.18 -3.98 -2.77
CA LYS A 113 -6.77 -5.09 -1.90
C LYS A 113 -6.56 -6.40 -2.67
N ARG A 114 -7.48 -6.74 -3.58
CA ARG A 114 -7.36 -7.95 -4.43
C ARG A 114 -6.17 -7.83 -5.38
N LEU A 115 -5.92 -6.65 -5.94
CA LEU A 115 -4.78 -6.40 -6.83
C LEU A 115 -3.44 -6.50 -6.08
N PHE A 116 -3.31 -5.93 -4.88
CA PHE A 116 -2.08 -6.08 -4.09
C PHE A 116 -1.73 -7.55 -3.86
N TYR A 117 -2.72 -8.36 -3.47
CA TYR A 117 -2.52 -9.80 -3.30
C TYR A 117 -2.11 -10.49 -4.61
N SER A 118 -2.80 -10.22 -5.71
CA SER A 118 -2.51 -10.82 -7.02
C SER A 118 -1.11 -10.46 -7.50
N ILE A 119 -0.73 -9.18 -7.47
CA ILE A 119 0.58 -8.67 -7.87
C ILE A 119 1.67 -9.34 -7.03
N SER A 120 1.57 -9.29 -5.69
CA SER A 120 2.56 -9.89 -4.80
C SER A 120 2.71 -11.38 -5.05
N MET A 121 1.61 -12.13 -5.18
CA MET A 121 1.67 -13.57 -5.46
C MET A 121 2.35 -13.89 -6.78
N ARG A 122 2.05 -13.15 -7.85
CA ARG A 122 2.63 -13.37 -9.18
C ARG A 122 4.12 -13.05 -9.21
N PHE A 123 4.54 -11.94 -8.61
CA PHE A 123 5.96 -11.59 -8.54
C PHE A 123 6.75 -12.51 -7.61
N VAL A 124 6.18 -12.93 -6.47
CA VAL A 124 6.79 -13.95 -5.59
C VAL A 124 6.98 -15.28 -6.33
N GLN A 125 6.03 -15.67 -7.18
CA GLN A 125 6.18 -16.85 -8.03
C GLN A 125 7.34 -16.67 -9.02
N LEU A 126 7.45 -15.51 -9.68
CA LEU A 126 8.57 -15.24 -10.60
C LEU A 126 9.93 -15.24 -9.89
N LEU A 127 10.02 -14.67 -8.70
CA LEU A 127 11.23 -14.67 -7.88
C LEU A 127 11.60 -16.07 -7.36
N ASN A 128 10.63 -16.99 -7.32
CA ASN A 128 10.83 -18.37 -6.92
C ASN A 128 11.19 -19.32 -8.07
N LYS A 129 11.02 -18.91 -9.32
CA LYS A 129 11.33 -19.77 -10.47
C LYS A 129 12.83 -19.94 -10.60
N ASP A 130 13.24 -21.13 -11.01
CA ASP A 130 14.65 -21.48 -11.26
C ASP A 130 15.29 -20.58 -12.35
N ASP A 131 14.48 -19.93 -13.19
CA ASP A 131 14.92 -18.96 -14.19
C ASP A 131 15.44 -17.63 -13.59
N CYS A 132 15.26 -17.37 -12.29
CA CYS A 132 15.84 -16.21 -11.62
C CYS A 132 17.29 -16.50 -11.19
N ASP A 133 18.13 -16.72 -12.20
CA ASP A 133 19.53 -17.14 -12.12
C ASP A 133 20.51 -16.02 -11.71
N SER A 134 20.09 -14.76 -11.83
CA SER A 134 20.96 -13.59 -11.65
C SER A 134 20.41 -12.55 -10.68
N LEU A 135 21.31 -11.96 -9.91
CA LEU A 135 21.00 -10.89 -8.94
C LEU A 135 20.36 -9.66 -9.63
N ASP A 136 20.82 -9.31 -10.83
CA ASP A 136 20.28 -8.16 -11.55
C ASP A 136 18.86 -8.40 -12.05
N LYS A 137 18.52 -9.63 -12.43
CA LYS A 137 17.14 -10.01 -12.75
C LYS A 137 16.26 -9.97 -11.51
N CYS A 138 16.76 -10.42 -10.36
CA CYS A 138 16.07 -10.33 -9.08
C CYS A 138 15.77 -8.87 -8.68
N LYS A 139 16.78 -7.98 -8.81
CA LYS A 139 16.64 -6.53 -8.58
C LYS A 139 15.58 -5.91 -9.49
N ARG A 140 15.66 -6.13 -10.81
CA ARG A 140 14.68 -5.60 -11.77
C ARG A 140 13.27 -6.09 -11.49
N LEU A 141 13.11 -7.37 -11.15
CA LEU A 141 11.81 -7.94 -10.78
C LEU A 141 11.27 -7.33 -9.48
N ASN A 142 12.14 -7.08 -8.50
CA ASN A 142 11.76 -6.45 -7.24
C ASN A 142 11.28 -5.01 -7.46
N VAL A 143 12.06 -4.19 -8.20
CA VAL A 143 11.68 -2.81 -8.56
C VAL A 143 10.36 -2.79 -9.33
N ALA A 144 10.21 -3.67 -10.33
CA ALA A 144 8.98 -3.77 -11.10
C ALA A 144 7.78 -4.14 -10.21
N ALA A 145 7.95 -5.09 -9.28
CA ALA A 145 6.90 -5.51 -8.35
C ALA A 145 6.47 -4.37 -7.43
N LEU A 146 7.43 -3.67 -6.83
CA LEU A 146 7.18 -2.52 -5.96
C LEU A 146 6.53 -1.35 -6.72
N GLY A 147 6.99 -1.08 -7.95
CA GLY A 147 6.38 -0.08 -8.83
C GLY A 147 4.94 -0.41 -9.21
N CYS A 148 4.62 -1.70 -9.44
CA CYS A 148 3.24 -2.14 -9.67
C CYS A 148 2.36 -1.93 -8.42
N LEU A 149 2.86 -2.30 -7.24
CA LEU A 149 2.14 -2.12 -5.98
C LEU A 149 1.89 -0.63 -5.69
N LEU A 150 2.91 0.21 -5.86
CA LEU A 150 2.79 1.65 -5.69
C LEU A 150 1.84 2.27 -6.72
N THR A 151 1.87 1.81 -7.97
CA THR A 151 0.92 2.27 -9.01
C THR A 151 -0.53 2.05 -8.57
N VAL A 152 -0.86 0.87 -8.02
CA VAL A 152 -2.20 0.60 -7.50
C VAL A 152 -2.54 1.53 -6.34
N ALA A 153 -1.59 1.77 -5.43
CA ALA A 153 -1.76 2.72 -4.33
C ALA A 153 -2.03 4.14 -4.84
N MET A 154 -1.26 4.63 -5.82
CA MET A 154 -1.45 5.95 -6.43
C MET A 154 -2.83 6.08 -7.10
N ARG A 155 -3.30 5.03 -7.79
CA ARG A 155 -4.62 5.01 -8.43
C ARG A 155 -5.79 5.12 -7.43
N ILE A 156 -5.62 4.71 -6.18
CA ILE A 156 -6.65 4.85 -5.14
C ILE A 156 -6.52 6.13 -4.29
N LEU A 157 -5.46 6.93 -4.46
CA LEU A 157 -5.29 8.18 -3.70
C LEU A 157 -6.48 9.15 -3.85
N PRO A 158 -7.07 9.35 -5.05
CA PRO A 158 -8.25 10.20 -5.17
C PRO A 158 -9.45 9.68 -4.35
N CYS A 159 -9.62 8.35 -4.29
CA CYS A 159 -10.66 7.71 -3.46
C CYS A 159 -10.40 7.96 -1.98
N LEU A 160 -9.16 7.78 -1.51
CA LEU A 160 -8.78 8.03 -0.12
C LEU A 160 -8.94 9.51 0.26
N ALA A 161 -8.57 10.44 -0.62
CA ALA A 161 -8.77 11.87 -0.40
C ALA A 161 -10.25 12.26 -0.29
N TYR A 162 -11.12 11.61 -1.09
CA TYR A 162 -12.56 11.79 -0.97
C TYR A 162 -13.10 11.27 0.37
N LEU A 163 -12.70 10.05 0.77
CA LEU A 163 -13.11 9.45 2.03
C LEU A 163 -12.63 10.27 3.24
N GLU A 164 -11.43 10.86 3.18
CA GLU A 164 -10.91 11.74 4.23
C GLU A 164 -11.77 13.01 4.38
N LYS A 165 -12.26 13.58 3.27
CA LYS A 165 -13.19 14.72 3.33
C LYS A 165 -14.53 14.34 3.96
N VAL A 166 -15.05 13.16 3.62
CA VAL A 166 -16.27 12.63 4.26
C VAL A 166 -16.02 12.46 5.76
N ARG A 167 -14.89 11.86 6.16
CA ARG A 167 -14.50 11.69 7.58
C ARG A 167 -14.42 13.02 8.32
N GLN A 168 -13.77 14.03 7.73
CA GLN A 168 -13.65 15.37 8.32
C GLN A 168 -15.00 16.05 8.48
N TYR A 169 -15.88 15.95 7.48
CA TYR A 169 -17.23 16.48 7.56
C TYR A 169 -18.03 15.81 8.68
N MET A 170 -18.03 14.47 8.75
CA MET A 170 -18.77 13.73 9.78
C MET A 170 -18.20 13.96 11.18
N ALA A 171 -16.90 14.22 11.31
CA ALA A 171 -16.29 14.60 12.59
C ALA A 171 -16.68 16.02 13.06
N GLN A 172 -17.00 16.92 12.11
CA GLN A 172 -17.43 18.30 12.36
C GLN A 172 -18.94 18.45 12.50
N ALA A 173 -19.72 17.56 11.90
CA ALA A 173 -21.17 17.51 12.07
C ALA A 173 -21.50 17.41 13.58
N THR A 174 -22.26 18.38 14.09
CA THR A 174 -22.61 18.47 15.51
C THR A 174 -24.04 18.03 15.74
N GLU A 175 -24.40 17.76 17.00
CA GLU A 175 -25.77 17.40 17.41
C GLU A 175 -26.80 18.44 16.94
N LYS A 176 -26.36 19.69 16.71
CA LYS A 176 -27.16 20.81 16.21
C LYS A 176 -27.65 20.61 14.76
N ASP A 177 -26.90 19.90 13.92
CA ASP A 177 -27.29 19.60 12.53
C ASP A 177 -28.41 18.55 12.46
N LEU A 178 -28.71 17.87 13.58
CA LEU A 178 -29.78 16.87 13.69
C LEU A 178 -31.16 17.48 14.01
N GLU A 179 -31.20 18.75 14.45
CA GLU A 179 -32.44 19.42 14.87
C GLU A 179 -33.05 20.32 13.78
N ASP A 180 -32.27 20.71 12.76
CA ASP A 180 -32.75 21.57 11.68
C ASP A 180 -33.42 20.74 10.56
N GLU A 181 -34.67 20.32 10.77
CA GLU A 181 -35.52 19.73 9.71
C GLU A 181 -35.75 20.66 8.49
N ASN A 182 -35.47 21.97 8.63
CA ASN A 182 -35.85 22.99 7.66
C ASN A 182 -34.70 23.78 7.02
N ALA A 183 -33.44 23.38 7.18
CA ALA A 183 -32.32 24.06 6.51
C ALA A 183 -32.14 23.61 5.04
N ALA A 184 -33.19 23.79 4.22
CA ALA A 184 -33.05 23.95 2.78
C ALA A 184 -32.28 25.24 2.39
N THR A 185 -31.79 25.99 3.38
CA THR A 185 -31.12 27.29 3.23
C THR A 185 -29.72 27.28 3.81
N LEU A 186 -28.87 26.35 3.35
CA LEU A 186 -27.47 26.70 3.10
C LEU A 186 -27.04 26.16 1.73
N THR A 187 -27.71 26.69 0.71
CA THR A 187 -27.21 26.77 -0.66
C THR A 187 -25.85 27.47 -0.66
N ASN A 188 -24.80 26.71 -0.42
CA ASN A 188 -23.47 26.99 -0.95
C ASN A 188 -22.97 25.71 -1.58
N LYS A 189 -23.30 25.62 -2.89
CA LYS A 189 -22.78 24.78 -3.98
C LYS A 189 -22.42 23.33 -3.65
N LYS A 190 -22.71 22.45 -4.60
CA LYS A 190 -22.13 21.10 -4.76
C LYS A 190 -20.59 21.14 -4.90
N HIS A 191 -19.88 21.67 -3.91
CA HIS A 191 -18.44 21.57 -3.73
C HIS A 191 -18.28 20.35 -2.84
N VAL A 192 -18.00 19.18 -3.39
CA VAL A 192 -16.66 18.84 -3.86
C VAL A 192 -16.74 17.92 -5.08
N ALA A 193 -16.50 18.47 -6.29
CA ALA A 193 -16.23 17.68 -7.48
C ALA A 193 -14.78 17.18 -7.48
N LEU A 194 -14.36 16.42 -6.44
CA LEU A 194 -13.00 15.86 -6.43
C LEU A 194 -12.89 14.51 -7.12
N LEU A 195 -14.02 13.82 -7.31
CA LEU A 195 -14.06 12.58 -8.05
C LEU A 195 -14.80 12.87 -9.36
N SER A 196 -14.06 13.10 -10.44
CA SER A 196 -14.65 12.75 -11.73
C SER A 196 -14.86 11.24 -11.71
N LYS A 197 -15.97 10.75 -12.26
CA LYS A 197 -16.23 9.30 -12.42
C LYS A 197 -15.00 8.58 -12.98
N GLU A 198 -14.29 9.25 -13.88
CA GLU A 198 -13.05 8.82 -14.54
C GLU A 198 -11.90 8.51 -13.55
N ALA A 199 -11.72 9.32 -12.50
CA ALA A 199 -10.65 9.16 -11.51
C ALA A 199 -10.81 7.89 -10.65
N CYS A 200 -12.03 7.41 -10.45
CA CYS A 200 -12.30 6.17 -9.71
C CYS A 200 -12.45 4.94 -10.60
N THR A 201 -12.69 5.10 -11.90
CA THR A 201 -12.94 3.95 -12.82
C THR A 201 -11.67 3.18 -13.23
N GLY A 202 -10.48 3.69 -12.92
CA GLY A 202 -9.20 3.14 -13.39
C GLY A 202 -8.80 1.76 -12.83
N LEU A 203 -9.56 1.20 -11.88
CA LEU A 203 -9.30 -0.12 -11.28
C LEU A 203 -10.26 -1.23 -11.76
N HIS A 204 -11.08 -0.98 -12.79
CA HIS A 204 -12.08 -1.96 -13.28
C HIS A 204 -11.50 -3.15 -14.05
N THR A 205 -10.19 -3.33 -14.16
CA THR A 205 -9.60 -4.53 -14.78
C THR A 205 -9.33 -5.59 -13.71
N PRO A 206 -10.13 -6.68 -13.65
CA PRO A 206 -9.98 -7.70 -12.60
C PRO A 206 -8.79 -8.63 -12.82
N ARG A 207 -8.04 -8.47 -13.92
CA ARG A 207 -6.92 -9.35 -14.29
C ARG A 207 -5.64 -8.53 -14.43
N PHE A 208 -4.79 -8.60 -13.39
CA PHE A 208 -3.40 -8.20 -13.51
C PHE A 208 -2.70 -9.21 -14.44
N ASP A 209 -2.23 -8.74 -15.59
CA ASP A 209 -1.42 -9.53 -16.51
C ASP A 209 0.05 -9.16 -16.36
N ILE A 210 0.83 -10.09 -15.80
CA ILE A 210 2.27 -9.89 -15.59
C ILE A 210 3.06 -9.82 -16.90
N GLN A 211 2.49 -10.25 -18.02
CA GLN A 211 3.13 -10.14 -19.34
C GLN A 211 2.91 -8.75 -19.97
N ASN A 212 1.90 -7.99 -19.52
CA ASN A 212 1.58 -6.65 -20.02
C ASN A 212 1.68 -5.57 -18.93
N VAL A 213 2.74 -5.66 -18.12
CA VAL A 213 2.98 -4.76 -16.98
C VAL A 213 3.24 -3.32 -17.42
N ALA A 214 3.87 -3.11 -18.58
CA ALA A 214 4.27 -1.80 -19.06
C ALA A 214 3.09 -0.83 -19.27
N GLY A 215 1.93 -1.33 -19.73
CA GLY A 215 0.71 -0.51 -19.88
C GLY A 215 -0.04 -0.27 -18.56
N PHE A 216 0.29 -1.03 -17.52
CA PHE A 216 -0.35 -0.92 -16.20
C PHE A 216 0.41 0.03 -15.26
N VAL A 217 1.74 0.01 -15.31
CA VAL A 217 2.60 0.71 -14.35
C VAL A 217 2.73 2.18 -14.71
N LEU A 218 2.57 3.05 -13.71
CA LEU A 218 2.83 4.48 -13.86
C LEU A 218 4.35 4.70 -13.88
N PRO A 219 4.92 5.36 -14.91
CA PRO A 219 6.36 5.64 -14.96
C PRO A 219 6.87 6.40 -13.73
N GLU A 220 6.05 7.30 -13.20
CA GLU A 220 6.32 8.03 -11.96
C GLU A 220 6.48 7.09 -10.75
N ALA A 221 5.63 6.07 -10.62
CA ALA A 221 5.73 5.12 -9.52
C ALA A 221 7.04 4.32 -9.58
N VAL A 222 7.47 3.93 -10.78
CA VAL A 222 8.77 3.25 -10.96
C VAL A 222 9.90 4.19 -10.63
N ALA A 223 9.87 5.43 -11.13
CA ALA A 223 10.89 6.43 -10.83
C ALA A 223 11.03 6.67 -9.32
N ARG A 224 9.91 6.77 -8.59
CA ARG A 224 9.92 6.89 -7.12
C ARG A 224 10.55 5.68 -6.44
N VAL A 225 10.20 4.47 -6.88
CA VAL A 225 10.78 3.24 -6.33
C VAL A 225 12.26 3.10 -6.68
N GLU A 226 12.69 3.54 -7.86
CA GLU A 226 14.10 3.54 -8.28
C GLU A 226 14.92 4.58 -7.52
N GLU A 227 14.39 5.79 -7.33
CA GLU A 227 14.99 6.84 -6.50
C GLU A 227 15.19 6.36 -5.06
N LEU A 228 14.17 5.73 -4.48
CA LEU A 228 14.28 5.05 -3.20
C LEU A 228 15.27 3.88 -3.26
N GLY A 229 15.25 3.10 -4.35
CA GLY A 229 16.12 1.93 -4.55
C GLY A 229 17.61 2.27 -4.59
N LEU A 230 17.98 3.49 -5.04
CA LEU A 230 19.38 3.93 -5.07
C LEU A 230 19.98 4.00 -3.67
N GLU A 231 19.29 4.51 -2.64
CA GLU A 231 19.82 4.54 -1.27
C GLU A 231 19.94 3.15 -0.61
N TYR A 232 19.14 2.18 -1.07
CA TYR A 232 19.04 0.83 -0.51
C TYR A 232 20.06 -0.14 -1.12
N VAL A 233 20.32 0.01 -2.42
CA VAL A 233 21.22 -0.86 -3.20
C VAL A 233 22.68 -0.62 -2.84
N PHE A 234 23.09 0.61 -2.48
CA PHE A 234 24.45 0.89 -2.01
C PHE A 234 24.79 0.09 -0.74
N LYS A 235 23.84 -0.06 0.20
CA LYS A 235 24.06 -0.85 1.44
C LYS A 235 24.19 -2.35 1.18
N LEU A 236 23.63 -2.86 0.09
CA LEU A 236 23.79 -4.26 -0.32
C LEU A 236 25.16 -4.51 -0.97
N GLN A 237 25.67 -3.57 -1.76
CA GLN A 237 27.01 -3.65 -2.37
C GLN A 237 28.13 -3.52 -1.33
N ASP A 238 28.00 -2.60 -0.37
CA ASP A 238 29.01 -2.42 0.69
C ASP A 238 29.11 -3.64 1.60
N ASN A 239 27.98 -4.21 2.03
CA ASN A 239 27.97 -5.43 2.84
C ASN A 239 28.53 -6.67 2.12
N GLN A 240 28.42 -6.72 0.79
CA GLN A 240 29.00 -7.79 -0.02
C GLN A 240 30.49 -7.59 -0.27
N LEU A 241 30.94 -6.34 -0.40
CA LEU A 241 32.36 -6.02 -0.51
C LEU A 241 33.09 -6.42 0.77
N ASP A 242 32.47 -6.21 1.93
CA ASP A 242 33.04 -6.56 3.22
C ASP A 242 32.96 -8.07 3.53
N SER A 243 31.84 -8.73 3.20
CA SER A 243 31.70 -10.19 3.38
C SER A 243 32.62 -11.00 2.46
N ALA A 244 32.80 -10.55 1.21
CA ALA A 244 33.71 -11.16 0.25
C ALA A 244 35.18 -10.98 0.66
N LYS A 245 35.56 -9.80 1.17
CA LYS A 245 36.89 -9.55 1.75
C LYS A 245 37.16 -10.50 2.92
N LEU A 246 36.23 -10.62 3.87
CA LEU A 246 36.37 -11.53 5.02
C LEU A 246 36.49 -13.01 4.63
N SER A 247 35.76 -13.46 3.60
CA SER A 247 35.87 -14.84 3.09
C SER A 247 37.21 -15.10 2.39
N GLN A 248 37.73 -14.11 1.67
CA GLN A 248 39.05 -14.18 1.02
C GLN A 248 40.18 -14.28 2.05
N THR A 249 40.15 -13.45 3.10
CA THR A 249 41.19 -13.46 4.16
C THR A 249 41.17 -14.77 4.95
N HIS A 250 39.99 -15.32 5.24
CA HIS A 250 39.87 -16.59 5.95
C HIS A 250 40.42 -17.78 5.14
N LYS A 251 40.25 -17.76 3.81
CA LYS A 251 40.82 -18.76 2.90
C LYS A 251 42.34 -18.63 2.80
N GLU A 252 42.87 -17.41 2.75
CA GLU A 252 44.31 -17.15 2.72
C GLU A 252 45.01 -17.59 4.02
N HIS A 253 44.40 -17.36 5.19
CA HIS A 253 44.91 -17.84 6.48
C HIS A 253 44.91 -19.37 6.60
N LEU A 254 43.93 -20.08 6.02
CA LEU A 254 43.87 -21.55 6.02
C LEU A 254 44.89 -22.19 5.06
N VAL A 255 45.18 -21.54 3.93
CA VAL A 255 46.22 -22.00 2.99
C VAL A 255 47.62 -21.82 3.59
N HIS A 256 47.83 -20.79 4.42
CA HIS A 256 49.12 -20.53 5.06
C HIS A 256 49.48 -21.52 6.19
N TYR A 257 48.47 -22.09 6.86
CA TYR A 257 48.66 -23.13 7.88
C TYR A 257 48.79 -24.54 7.31
N SER A 258 48.43 -24.75 6.04
CA SER A 258 48.51 -26.06 5.38
C SER A 258 49.85 -26.27 4.63
N ARG A 259 50.80 -25.33 4.78
CA ARG A 259 52.13 -25.33 4.12
C ARG A 259 53.32 -25.30 5.11
N LEU A 260 53.06 -25.50 6.41
CA LEU A 260 54.07 -25.73 7.46
C LEU A 260 53.91 -27.16 7.98
#